data_AF-A0A139WN84-F1
#
_entry.id   AF-A0A139WN84-F1
#
_cell.length_a   1.000
_cell.length_b   1.000
_cell.length_c   1.000
_cell.angle_alpha   90.00
_cell.angle_beta   90.00
_cell.angle_gamma   90.00
#
_symmetry.space_group_name_H-M   'P 1'
#
loop_
_entity.id
_entity.type
_entity.pdbx_description
1 polymer ?
#
loop_
_entity_poly.entity_id
_entity_poly.type
_entity_poly.pdbx_seq_one_letter_code
_entity_poly.pdbx_strand_id
1 'polypeptide(L)'
;MAVWPTFYFALFYYFWGNQLESRFVALVNLDRASRESSVLVYVYLWWFATLYCFSNNLMRFFFHLFLTEPVQFPIVKENVYILTLQEAINMDNLPIIQNLACLDLFLLSQWSPMRRQLLFTLSQPGGHPHNWNSLTESVLKLFSDYTNLLKKSTEPPTQEKPKKQTETITPFSPVVQSPQTDPSLKFRNLRNLSMSSDYLDVVNVTHTGSSNSVKSFKKSIDESVQKIVSFVKILFGINFLFGELPQVNIQKCLGNGQLIIWASQGISELAAVSLVEDKYGIVQKDLPVIISSLVQLKQSLDKLNKVPSLSRKVAALDDFNYRMKNAVIAAVKHSLFKICLNFGEYFSDVPLSKDVLHYLQINFMLKTPN
;
A
#
# COMPACT_ATOMS: atom_id res chain seq x y z
N MET A 1 -6.32 24.85 -26.65
CA MET A 1 -6.77 26.26 -26.62
C MET A 1 -8.26 26.30 -26.34
N ALA A 2 -8.68 26.74 -25.15
CA ALA A 2 -10.06 26.69 -24.68
C ALA A 2 -10.79 28.02 -24.99
N VAL A 3 -11.02 28.30 -26.28
CA VAL A 3 -11.62 29.57 -26.74
C VAL A 3 -13.06 29.72 -26.22
N TRP A 4 -13.82 28.62 -26.22
CA TRP A 4 -15.23 28.62 -25.79
C TRP A 4 -15.43 28.92 -24.30
N PRO A 5 -14.70 28.28 -23.35
CA PRO A 5 -14.76 28.66 -21.94
C PRO A 5 -14.40 30.12 -21.67
N THR A 6 -13.40 30.67 -22.36
CA THR A 6 -13.03 32.08 -22.21
C THR A 6 -14.13 33.01 -22.71
N PHE A 7 -14.79 32.65 -23.82
CA PHE A 7 -15.94 33.38 -24.33
C PHE A 7 -17.14 33.34 -23.36
N TYR A 8 -17.47 32.16 -22.81
CA TYR A 8 -18.54 32.03 -21.83
C TYR A 8 -18.25 32.81 -20.55
N PHE A 9 -17.00 32.78 -20.07
CA PHE A 9 -16.58 33.57 -18.91
C PHE A 9 -16.67 35.09 -19.19
N ALA A 10 -16.21 35.54 -20.35
CA ALA A 10 -16.29 36.95 -20.74
C ALA A 10 -17.75 37.42 -20.85
N LEU A 11 -18.63 36.60 -21.42
CA LEU A 11 -20.05 36.90 -21.53
C LEU A 11 -20.72 36.92 -20.14
N PHE A 12 -20.46 35.93 -19.30
CA PHE A 12 -20.96 35.88 -17.92
C PHE A 12 -20.49 37.10 -17.10
N TYR A 13 -19.21 37.45 -17.17
CA TYR A 13 -18.65 38.59 -16.46
C TYR A 13 -19.19 39.92 -17.01
N TYR A 14 -19.44 40.02 -18.32
CA TYR A 14 -20.05 41.22 -18.89
C TYR A 14 -21.45 41.49 -18.32
N PHE A 15 -22.28 40.46 -18.16
CA PHE A 15 -23.64 40.60 -17.64
C PHE A 15 -23.71 40.68 -16.10
N TRP A 16 -22.95 39.85 -15.37
CA TRP A 16 -23.06 39.72 -13.91
C TRP A 16 -21.86 40.26 -13.13
N GLY A 17 -20.75 40.61 -13.78
CA GLY A 17 -19.50 41.00 -13.13
C GLY A 17 -19.63 42.22 -12.22
N ASN A 18 -20.31 43.27 -12.67
CA ASN A 18 -20.50 44.49 -11.86
C ASN A 18 -21.32 44.25 -10.58
N GLN A 19 -22.26 43.29 -10.59
CA GLN A 19 -23.06 42.95 -9.41
C GLN A 19 -22.28 42.09 -8.42
N LEU A 20 -21.48 41.16 -8.92
CA LEU A 20 -20.61 40.33 -8.08
C LEU A 20 -19.49 41.17 -7.45
N GLU A 21 -18.90 42.08 -8.23
CA GLU A 21 -17.89 43.03 -7.75
C GLU A 21 -18.46 43.92 -6.64
N SER A 22 -19.64 44.54 -6.83
CA SER A 22 -20.20 45.43 -5.81
C SER A 22 -20.55 44.71 -4.52
N ARG A 23 -21.06 43.47 -4.61
CA ARG A 23 -21.31 42.62 -3.43
C ARG A 23 -20.03 42.20 -2.73
N PHE A 24 -18.98 41.89 -3.49
CA PHE A 24 -17.69 41.49 -2.94
C PHE A 24 -16.99 42.68 -2.26
N VAL A 25 -16.98 43.85 -2.90
CA VAL A 25 -16.45 45.10 -2.34
C VAL A 25 -17.21 45.49 -1.06
N ALA A 26 -18.54 45.34 -1.04
CA ALA A 26 -19.34 45.57 0.16
C ALA A 26 -19.06 44.55 1.28
N LEU A 27 -18.71 43.31 0.94
CA LEU A 27 -18.39 42.26 1.90
C LEU A 27 -16.98 42.41 2.51
N VAL A 28 -16.02 42.92 1.73
CA VAL A 28 -14.61 43.05 2.15
C VAL A 28 -14.23 44.51 2.50
N ASN A 29 -15.15 45.46 2.32
CA ASN A 29 -14.99 46.88 2.68
C ASN A 29 -13.78 47.55 1.99
N LEU A 30 -13.57 47.27 0.70
CA LEU A 30 -12.48 47.89 -0.10
C LEU A 30 -12.90 49.22 -0.72
N ASP A 31 -11.95 50.13 -0.84
CA ASP A 31 -12.13 51.41 -1.54
C ASP A 31 -12.06 51.24 -3.06
N ARG A 32 -12.94 51.92 -3.79
CA ARG A 32 -13.13 51.67 -5.23
C ARG A 32 -12.09 52.46 -6.04
N ALA A 33 -11.01 51.80 -6.45
CA ALA A 33 -9.99 52.41 -7.32
C ALA A 33 -10.57 52.81 -8.70
N SER A 34 -10.06 53.90 -9.26
CA SER A 34 -10.46 54.47 -10.55
C SER A 34 -10.30 53.47 -11.70
N ARG A 35 -11.35 53.35 -12.50
CA ARG A 35 -11.48 52.37 -13.59
C ARG A 35 -10.58 52.73 -14.77
N GLU A 36 -9.33 52.29 -14.75
CA GLU A 36 -8.50 52.27 -15.96
C GLU A 36 -9.00 51.15 -16.91
N SER A 37 -8.97 51.43 -18.21
CA SER A 37 -9.70 50.75 -19.29
C SER A 37 -9.87 49.23 -19.13
N SER A 38 -11.13 48.79 -19.14
CA SER A 38 -11.54 47.40 -18.89
C SER A 38 -10.88 46.37 -19.82
N VAL A 39 -10.57 46.73 -21.06
CA VAL A 39 -10.02 45.80 -22.08
C VAL A 39 -8.58 45.41 -21.79
N LEU A 40 -7.74 46.33 -21.31
CA LEU A 40 -6.33 46.06 -21.02
C LEU A 40 -6.19 45.01 -19.90
N VAL A 41 -7.07 45.05 -18.90
CA VAL A 41 -7.08 44.06 -17.81
C VAL A 41 -7.31 42.64 -18.34
N TYR A 42 -8.21 42.45 -19.32
CA TYR A 42 -8.42 41.13 -19.93
C TYR A 42 -7.24 40.69 -20.79
N VAL A 43 -6.59 41.61 -21.50
CA VAL A 43 -5.37 41.31 -22.27
C VAL A 43 -4.24 40.90 -21.34
N TYR A 44 -4.03 41.62 -20.24
CA TYR A 44 -3.06 41.25 -19.21
C TYR A 44 -3.39 39.90 -18.58
N LEU A 45 -4.65 39.65 -18.20
CA LEU A 45 -5.09 38.37 -17.64
C LEU A 45 -4.86 37.22 -18.61
N TRP A 46 -5.19 37.39 -19.89
CA TRP A 46 -4.96 36.40 -20.93
C TRP A 46 -3.47 36.12 -21.15
N TRP A 47 -2.64 37.16 -21.14
CA TRP A 47 -1.19 37.03 -21.25
C TRP A 47 -0.60 36.30 -20.03
N PHE A 48 -0.99 36.69 -18.81
CA PHE A 48 -0.56 36.02 -17.58
C PHE A 48 -1.01 34.55 -17.53
N ALA A 49 -2.25 34.25 -17.91
CA ALA A 49 -2.74 32.87 -17.97
C ALA A 49 -1.96 32.05 -19.01
N THR A 50 -1.66 32.63 -20.17
CA THR A 50 -0.85 31.96 -21.21
C THR A 50 0.56 31.71 -20.73
N LEU A 51 1.21 32.70 -20.11
CA LEU A 51 2.55 32.58 -19.54
C LEU A 51 2.59 31.53 -18.41
N TYR A 52 1.57 31.50 -17.55
CA TYR A 52 1.44 30.51 -16.49
C TYR A 52 1.24 29.09 -17.04
N CYS A 53 0.38 28.91 -18.04
CA CYS A 53 0.21 27.61 -18.71
C CYS A 53 1.49 27.18 -19.43
N PHE A 54 2.16 28.09 -20.13
CA PHE A 54 3.43 27.82 -20.80
C PHE A 54 4.50 27.40 -19.79
N SER A 55 4.66 28.14 -18.69
CA SER A 55 5.62 27.81 -17.62
C SER A 55 5.33 26.45 -17.00
N ASN A 56 4.07 26.11 -16.72
CA ASN A 56 3.70 24.78 -16.21
C ASN A 56 3.99 23.66 -17.20
N ASN A 57 3.72 23.87 -18.49
CA ASN A 57 4.05 22.88 -19.52
C ASN A 57 5.57 22.72 -19.69
N LEU A 58 6.31 23.83 -19.63
CA LEU A 58 7.77 23.82 -19.68
C LEU A 58 8.37 23.12 -18.46
N MET A 59 7.84 23.38 -17.27
CA MET A 59 8.20 22.66 -16.04
C MET A 59 7.93 21.17 -16.18
N ARG A 60 6.74 20.75 -16.65
CA ARG A 60 6.43 19.33 -16.93
C ARG A 60 7.38 18.71 -17.95
N PHE A 61 7.71 19.45 -19.01
CA PHE A 61 8.67 19.01 -20.02
C PHE A 61 10.06 18.78 -19.42
N PHE A 62 10.58 19.74 -18.62
CA PHE A 62 11.86 19.56 -17.94
C PHE A 62 11.81 18.40 -16.95
N PHE A 63 10.75 18.26 -16.16
CA PHE A 63 10.59 17.10 -15.29
C PHE A 63 10.60 15.79 -16.07
N HIS A 64 9.90 15.71 -17.21
CA HIS A 64 9.95 14.53 -18.05
C HIS A 64 11.36 14.29 -18.62
N LEU A 65 12.02 15.33 -19.13
CA LEU A 65 13.38 15.25 -19.67
C LEU A 65 14.35 14.68 -18.64
N PHE A 66 14.39 15.27 -17.43
CA PHE A 66 15.27 14.82 -16.35
C PHE A 66 14.88 13.44 -15.80
N LEU A 67 13.58 13.12 -15.72
CA LEU A 67 13.13 11.78 -15.29
C LEU A 67 13.35 10.70 -16.36
N THR A 68 13.52 11.07 -17.64
CA THR A 68 13.85 10.13 -18.72
C THR A 68 15.35 9.92 -18.91
N GLU A 69 16.19 10.69 -18.22
CA GLU A 69 17.64 10.48 -18.28
C GLU A 69 18.00 9.11 -17.66
N PRO A 70 18.73 8.24 -18.38
CA PRO A 70 19.09 6.93 -17.87
C PRO A 70 20.11 7.08 -16.73
N VAL A 71 19.65 6.86 -15.51
CA VAL A 71 20.53 6.85 -14.33
C VAL A 71 21.15 5.46 -14.18
N GLN A 72 22.48 5.41 -14.11
CA GLN A 72 23.24 4.18 -13.84
C GLN A 72 23.94 4.30 -12.49
N PHE A 73 23.66 3.38 -11.58
CA PHE A 73 24.29 3.35 -10.27
C PHE A 73 25.57 2.50 -10.32
N PRO A 74 26.70 2.97 -9.76
CA PRO A 74 27.91 2.17 -9.69
C PRO A 74 27.69 0.95 -8.78
N ILE A 75 28.29 -0.18 -9.16
CA ILE A 75 28.26 -1.40 -8.35
C ILE A 75 29.30 -1.30 -7.22
N VAL A 76 30.51 -0.86 -7.57
CA VAL A 76 31.62 -0.70 -6.65
C VAL A 76 31.64 0.75 -6.18
N LYS A 77 31.86 0.95 -4.88
CA LYS A 77 31.91 2.28 -4.28
C LYS A 77 33.18 3.00 -4.71
N GLU A 78 33.06 3.94 -5.64
CA GLU A 78 34.18 4.78 -6.09
C GLU A 78 34.43 5.94 -5.12
N ASN A 79 33.36 6.58 -4.62
CA ASN A 79 33.43 7.75 -3.75
C ASN A 79 32.40 7.66 -2.62
N VAL A 80 32.67 8.33 -1.49
CA VAL A 80 31.76 8.36 -0.33
C VAL A 80 30.43 9.05 -0.65
N TYR A 81 30.45 10.01 -1.58
CA TYR A 81 29.28 10.81 -1.96
C TYR A 81 28.41 10.18 -3.05
N ILE A 82 28.89 9.10 -3.70
CA ILE A 82 28.15 8.46 -4.78
C ILE A 82 27.43 7.24 -4.22
N LEU A 83 26.13 7.19 -4.47
CA LEU A 83 25.25 6.11 -4.06
C LEU A 83 25.46 4.89 -4.95
N THR A 84 25.74 3.74 -4.36
CA THR A 84 25.84 2.48 -5.12
C THR A 84 24.47 1.88 -5.42
N LEU A 85 24.41 0.94 -6.36
CA LEU A 85 23.17 0.26 -6.73
C LEU A 85 22.47 -0.39 -5.52
N GLN A 86 23.21 -1.11 -4.66
CA GLN A 86 22.64 -1.72 -3.46
C GLN A 86 22.16 -0.68 -2.43
N GLU A 87 22.88 0.43 -2.27
CA GLU A 87 22.49 1.49 -1.35
C GLU A 87 21.20 2.16 -1.84
N ALA A 88 21.10 2.38 -3.16
CA ALA A 88 19.93 2.97 -3.81
C ALA A 88 18.67 2.10 -3.72
N ILE A 89 18.81 0.78 -3.83
CA ILE A 89 17.69 -0.17 -3.63
C ILE A 89 17.16 -0.11 -2.19
N ASN A 90 18.04 0.12 -1.20
CA ASN A 90 17.67 0.19 0.21
C ASN A 90 17.25 1.60 0.68
N MET A 91 17.17 2.59 -0.22
CA MET A 91 16.74 3.95 0.14
C MET A 91 15.23 4.05 0.29
N ASP A 92 14.72 3.72 1.48
CA ASP A 92 13.29 3.84 1.80
C ASP A 92 12.79 5.29 1.91
N ASN A 93 13.70 6.24 2.16
CA ASN A 93 13.37 7.66 2.34
C ASN A 93 13.00 8.36 1.01
N LEU A 94 13.54 7.88 -0.12
CA LEU A 94 13.38 8.50 -1.43
C LEU A 94 12.91 7.47 -2.46
N PRO A 95 11.59 7.20 -2.58
CA PRO A 95 11.04 6.16 -3.44
C PRO A 95 11.42 6.29 -4.92
N ILE A 96 11.71 7.50 -5.40
CA ILE A 96 12.13 7.74 -6.78
C ILE A 96 13.50 7.09 -7.04
N ILE A 97 14.44 7.22 -6.09
CA ILE A 97 15.77 6.63 -6.21
C ILE A 97 15.67 5.10 -6.20
N GLN A 98 14.84 4.55 -5.31
CA GLN A 98 14.59 3.11 -5.26
C GLN A 98 14.01 2.59 -6.59
N ASN A 99 13.08 3.33 -7.21
CA ASN A 99 12.54 3.00 -8.53
C ASN A 99 13.60 3.03 -9.62
N LEU A 100 14.42 4.08 -9.67
CA LEU A 100 15.50 4.19 -10.63
C LEU A 100 16.54 3.08 -10.44
N ALA A 101 16.84 2.70 -9.20
CA ALA A 101 17.77 1.63 -8.89
C ALA A 101 17.26 0.25 -9.32
N CYS A 102 15.97 -0.05 -9.09
CA CYS A 102 15.37 -1.29 -9.58
C CYS A 102 15.29 -1.32 -11.11
N LEU A 103 14.98 -0.19 -11.76
CA LEU A 103 15.01 -0.08 -13.21
C LEU A 103 16.43 -0.30 -13.76
N ASP A 104 17.45 0.33 -13.16
CA ASP A 104 18.84 0.13 -13.53
C ASP A 104 19.28 -1.32 -13.33
N LEU A 105 18.88 -1.98 -12.24
CA LEU A 105 19.13 -3.41 -12.02
C LEU A 105 18.56 -4.27 -13.15
N PHE A 106 17.34 -3.98 -13.61
CA PHE A 106 16.70 -4.68 -14.73
C PHE A 106 17.40 -4.42 -16.07
N LEU A 107 17.81 -3.17 -16.33
CA LEU A 107 18.53 -2.83 -17.56
C LEU A 107 19.95 -3.42 -17.56
N LEU A 108 20.62 -3.38 -16.42
CA LEU A 108 21.95 -3.97 -16.19
C LEU A 108 21.93 -5.46 -16.46
N SER A 109 20.95 -6.17 -15.89
CA SER A 109 20.86 -7.62 -16.02
C SER A 109 20.69 -8.07 -17.47
N GLN A 110 19.98 -7.29 -18.29
CA GLN A 110 19.77 -7.61 -19.70
C GLN A 110 20.92 -7.15 -20.60
N TRP A 111 21.32 -5.89 -20.49
CA TRP A 111 22.07 -5.23 -21.58
C TRP A 111 23.55 -4.96 -21.28
N SER A 112 24.00 -5.11 -20.03
CA SER A 112 25.33 -4.65 -19.64
C SER A 112 26.26 -5.78 -19.14
N PRO A 113 26.91 -6.54 -20.04
CA PRO A 113 27.80 -7.64 -19.66
C PRO A 113 28.97 -7.21 -18.77
N MET A 114 29.57 -6.04 -19.05
CA MET A 114 30.69 -5.51 -18.26
C MET A 114 30.31 -5.29 -16.79
N ARG A 115 29.11 -4.75 -16.54
CA ARG A 115 28.59 -4.53 -15.18
C ARG A 115 28.22 -5.86 -14.51
N ARG A 116 27.66 -6.83 -15.24
CA ARG A 116 27.38 -8.17 -14.69
C ARG A 116 28.65 -8.89 -14.24
N GLN A 117 29.74 -8.78 -15.00
CA GLN A 117 31.02 -9.36 -14.59
C GLN A 117 31.50 -8.82 -13.24
N LEU A 118 31.33 -7.51 -12.98
CA LEU A 118 31.64 -6.89 -11.68
C LEU A 118 30.77 -7.40 -10.53
N LEU A 119 29.53 -7.84 -10.80
CA LEU A 119 28.70 -8.49 -9.77
C LEU A 119 29.26 -9.87 -9.41
N PHE A 120 29.79 -10.61 -10.40
CA PHE A 120 30.34 -11.96 -10.23
C PHE A 120 31.82 -11.97 -9.81
N THR A 121 32.42 -10.84 -9.47
CA THR A 121 33.81 -10.81 -8.97
C THR A 121 33.90 -11.19 -7.50
N LEU A 122 34.99 -11.88 -7.14
CA LEU A 122 35.39 -12.11 -5.76
C LEU A 122 36.28 -10.99 -5.24
N SER A 123 36.14 -10.65 -3.95
CA SER A 123 37.06 -9.75 -3.28
C SER A 123 38.45 -10.38 -3.12
N GLN A 124 39.49 -9.55 -3.21
CA GLN A 124 40.86 -9.95 -2.92
C GLN A 124 41.30 -9.28 -1.61
N PRO A 125 41.91 -10.00 -0.65
CA PRO A 125 42.34 -11.41 -0.67
C PRO A 125 41.29 -12.42 -0.16
N GLY A 126 40.08 -12.00 0.22
CA GLY A 126 39.11 -12.83 0.97
C GLY A 126 38.29 -13.83 0.15
N GLY A 127 38.30 -13.75 -1.19
CA GLY A 127 37.55 -14.67 -2.05
C GLY A 127 36.03 -14.60 -1.88
N HIS A 128 35.48 -13.51 -1.33
CA HIS A 128 34.05 -13.38 -1.05
C HIS A 128 33.35 -12.50 -2.09
N PRO A 129 32.18 -12.91 -2.61
CA PRO A 129 31.44 -12.15 -3.61
C PRO A 129 30.59 -11.04 -2.96
N HIS A 130 31.23 -10.01 -2.40
CA HIS A 130 30.52 -8.97 -1.66
C HIS A 130 29.49 -8.22 -2.52
N ASN A 131 29.82 -7.91 -3.78
CA ASN A 131 28.91 -7.18 -4.68
C ASN A 131 27.61 -7.96 -4.92
N TRP A 132 27.71 -9.26 -5.21
CA TRP A 132 26.56 -10.14 -5.36
C TRP A 132 25.77 -10.31 -4.07
N ASN A 133 26.45 -10.57 -2.96
CA ASN A 133 25.79 -10.80 -1.67
C ASN A 133 24.99 -9.56 -1.24
N SER A 134 25.60 -8.36 -1.33
CA SER A 134 24.93 -7.11 -0.97
C SER A 134 23.75 -6.81 -1.88
N LEU A 135 23.87 -7.06 -3.19
CA LEU A 135 22.75 -6.91 -4.12
C LEU A 135 21.61 -7.88 -3.79
N THR A 136 21.94 -9.16 -3.62
CA THR A 136 20.96 -10.23 -3.36
C THR A 136 20.25 -10.01 -2.04
N GLU A 137 20.97 -9.63 -0.97
CA GLU A 137 20.38 -9.27 0.32
C GLU A 137 19.38 -8.12 0.18
N SER A 138 19.75 -7.06 -0.56
CA SER A 138 18.88 -5.90 -0.80
C SER A 138 17.60 -6.27 -1.56
N VAL A 139 17.72 -7.09 -2.59
CA VAL A 139 16.57 -7.55 -3.41
C VAL A 139 15.68 -8.52 -2.61
N LEU A 140 16.27 -9.44 -1.85
CA LEU A 140 15.52 -10.37 -1.00
C LEU A 140 14.79 -9.63 0.13
N LYS A 141 15.42 -8.61 0.73
CA LYS A 141 14.77 -7.73 1.69
C LYS A 141 13.56 -7.04 1.06
N LEU A 142 13.72 -6.48 -0.15
CA LEU A 142 12.63 -5.85 -0.89
C LEU A 142 11.45 -6.82 -1.15
N PHE A 143 11.73 -8.09 -1.49
CA PHE A 143 10.68 -9.12 -1.62
C PHE A 143 10.02 -9.47 -0.29
N SER A 144 10.79 -9.59 0.78
CA SER A 144 10.28 -9.87 2.13
C SER A 144 9.36 -8.75 2.60
N ASP A 145 9.80 -7.50 2.50
CA ASP A 145 9.05 -6.32 2.92
C ASP A 145 7.74 -6.20 2.13
N TYR A 146 7.81 -6.39 0.81
CA TYR A 146 6.61 -6.40 -0.02
C TYR A 146 5.67 -7.55 0.30
N THR A 147 6.20 -8.75 0.55
CA THR A 147 5.41 -9.92 0.96
C THR A 147 4.71 -9.69 2.30
N ASN A 148 5.38 -9.03 3.25
CA ASN A 148 4.81 -8.67 4.55
C ASN A 148 3.72 -7.60 4.40
N LEU A 149 3.93 -6.60 3.55
CA LEU A 149 2.91 -5.61 3.20
C LEU A 149 1.68 -6.24 2.55
N LEU A 150 1.88 -7.22 1.66
CA LEU A 150 0.79 -7.99 1.04
C LEU A 150 -0.02 -8.77 2.08
N LYS A 151 0.66 -9.49 2.98
CA LYS A 151 0.01 -10.26 4.06
C LYS A 151 -0.82 -9.33 4.94
N LYS A 152 -0.23 -8.23 5.42
CA LYS A 152 -0.93 -7.21 6.23
C LYS A 152 -2.14 -6.62 5.52
N SER A 153 -2.07 -6.42 4.20
CA SER A 153 -3.16 -5.83 3.41
C SER A 153 -4.27 -6.82 3.02
N THR A 154 -3.99 -8.13 3.09
CA THR A 154 -4.92 -9.19 2.68
C THR A 154 -5.64 -9.84 3.87
N GLU A 155 -5.09 -9.70 5.08
CA GLU A 155 -5.74 -10.18 6.30
C GLU A 155 -6.95 -9.29 6.65
N PRO A 156 -8.11 -9.88 7.04
CA PRO A 156 -9.23 -9.09 7.53
C PRO A 156 -8.80 -8.36 8.81
N PRO A 157 -9.30 -7.14 9.07
CA PRO A 157 -9.01 -6.44 10.32
C PRO A 157 -9.47 -7.33 11.47
N THR A 158 -8.50 -7.91 12.17
CA THR A 158 -8.76 -8.60 13.42
C THR A 158 -9.22 -7.53 14.39
N GLN A 159 -10.50 -7.58 14.76
CA GLN A 159 -10.95 -6.91 15.97
C GLN A 159 -10.02 -7.38 17.09
N GLU A 160 -9.20 -6.46 17.62
CA GLU A 160 -8.41 -6.69 18.81
C GLU A 160 -9.38 -7.11 19.92
N LYS A 161 -9.49 -8.43 20.15
CA LYS A 161 -10.08 -8.94 21.37
C LYS A 161 -9.13 -8.54 22.50
N PRO A 162 -9.56 -7.76 23.51
CA PRO A 162 -8.70 -7.41 24.62
C PRO A 162 -8.22 -8.71 25.30
N LYS A 163 -6.89 -8.82 25.43
CA LYS A 163 -6.19 -9.88 26.15
C LYS A 163 -6.74 -9.94 27.58
N LYS A 164 -7.53 -10.97 27.89
CA LYS A 164 -7.73 -11.38 29.29
C LYS A 164 -6.51 -12.20 29.70
N GLN A 165 -5.75 -11.65 30.64
CA GLN A 165 -4.65 -12.32 31.32
C GLN A 165 -5.18 -13.60 31.97
N THR A 166 -4.56 -14.72 31.64
CA THR A 166 -4.76 -16.00 32.30
C THR A 166 -3.76 -16.06 33.44
N GLU A 167 -4.22 -15.84 34.67
CA GLU A 167 -3.50 -16.30 35.85
C GLU A 167 -4.08 -17.64 36.31
N THR A 168 -3.17 -18.58 36.38
CA THR A 168 -3.24 -19.93 36.90
C THR A 168 -3.86 -19.99 38.30
N ILE A 169 -4.95 -20.75 38.48
CA ILE A 169 -5.16 -21.63 39.64
C ILE A 169 -6.00 -22.83 39.18
N THR A 170 -5.40 -24.01 39.17
CA THR A 170 -6.04 -25.31 39.46
C THR A 170 -5.52 -25.77 40.83
N PRO A 171 -6.11 -26.76 41.53
CA PRO A 171 -7.15 -27.71 41.11
C PRO A 171 -8.31 -27.85 42.11
N PHE A 172 -9.40 -28.53 41.71
CA PHE A 172 -10.02 -29.66 42.43
C PHE A 172 -11.34 -30.03 41.73
N SER A 173 -11.36 -31.23 41.14
CA SER A 173 -12.59 -31.91 40.73
C SER A 173 -13.31 -32.45 41.97
N PRO A 174 -14.62 -32.75 41.86
CA PRO A 174 -14.92 -34.16 41.71
C PRO A 174 -15.99 -34.48 40.65
N VAL A 175 -15.84 -35.73 40.21
CA VAL A 175 -16.65 -36.51 39.28
C VAL A 175 -18.00 -36.87 39.90
N VAL A 176 -19.10 -36.75 39.15
CA VAL A 176 -20.26 -37.65 39.24
C VAL A 176 -20.82 -37.89 37.83
N GLN A 177 -21.08 -39.16 37.54
CA GLN A 177 -21.51 -39.72 36.25
C GLN A 177 -23.03 -39.62 36.03
N SER A 178 -23.39 -39.66 34.75
CA SER A 178 -24.67 -39.60 34.00
C SER A 178 -25.81 -40.57 34.46
N PRO A 179 -27.09 -40.46 33.99
CA PRO A 179 -27.49 -40.96 32.64
C PRO A 179 -28.70 -40.27 31.91
N GLN A 180 -28.71 -40.39 30.56
CA GLN A 180 -29.79 -40.57 29.54
C GLN A 180 -31.19 -39.91 29.76
N THR A 181 -31.86 -39.24 28.80
CA THR A 181 -32.52 -39.75 27.56
C THR A 181 -33.23 -38.59 26.80
N ASP A 182 -33.08 -38.54 25.46
CA ASP A 182 -34.03 -38.24 24.36
C ASP A 182 -35.14 -37.12 24.36
N PRO A 183 -35.66 -36.71 23.18
CA PRO A 183 -35.94 -35.31 22.81
C PRO A 183 -37.42 -34.88 22.87
N SER A 184 -37.65 -33.56 22.74
CA SER A 184 -38.84 -32.86 22.17
C SER A 184 -39.56 -31.83 23.05
N LEU A 185 -40.04 -30.76 22.38
CA LEU A 185 -41.07 -29.75 22.75
C LEU A 185 -40.63 -28.59 23.67
N LYS A 186 -40.46 -27.36 23.16
CA LYS A 186 -41.45 -26.32 22.74
C LYS A 186 -42.21 -25.62 23.89
N PHE A 187 -41.83 -24.34 24.08
CA PHE A 187 -42.57 -23.20 24.63
C PHE A 187 -43.20 -23.27 26.02
N ARG A 188 -42.78 -22.36 26.90
CA ARG A 188 -43.60 -21.27 27.47
C ARG A 188 -42.82 -20.56 28.58
N ASN A 189 -42.90 -19.23 28.63
CA ASN A 189 -43.35 -18.53 29.83
C ASN A 189 -43.64 -17.06 29.50
N LEU A 190 -44.91 -16.83 29.16
CA LEU A 190 -45.59 -15.56 29.25
C LEU A 190 -46.14 -15.39 30.67
N ARG A 191 -46.24 -14.12 31.09
CA ARG A 191 -46.94 -13.53 32.26
C ARG A 191 -46.12 -13.37 33.54
N ASN A 192 -45.97 -12.11 33.96
CA ASN A 192 -46.95 -11.62 34.93
C ASN A 192 -47.30 -10.14 34.70
N LEU A 193 -48.60 -9.88 34.73
CA LEU A 193 -49.31 -8.61 34.62
C LEU A 193 -49.99 -8.41 35.98
N SER A 194 -49.56 -7.45 36.80
CA SER A 194 -50.42 -6.88 37.84
C SER A 194 -49.91 -5.52 38.32
N MET A 195 -50.84 -4.56 38.35
CA MET A 195 -50.78 -3.27 39.04
C MET A 195 -51.33 -3.42 40.46
N SER A 196 -50.80 -2.66 41.41
CA SER A 196 -51.50 -2.32 42.66
C SER A 196 -51.15 -0.88 43.10
N SER A 197 -52.19 -0.23 43.65
CA SER A 197 -52.41 1.21 43.80
C SER A 197 -51.94 1.80 45.14
N ASP A 198 -51.62 3.10 45.11
CA ASP A 198 -51.75 4.19 46.09
C ASP A 198 -51.80 3.94 47.62
N TYR A 199 -51.01 4.72 48.39
CA TYR A 199 -51.48 5.91 49.14
C TYR A 199 -50.30 6.68 49.81
N LEU A 200 -50.50 8.00 49.97
CA LEU A 200 -49.68 9.06 50.60
C LEU A 200 -49.35 8.75 52.09
N ASP A 201 -48.39 9.32 52.83
CA ASP A 201 -47.94 10.71 52.92
C ASP A 201 -46.71 10.83 53.88
N VAL A 202 -46.19 12.05 54.00
CA VAL A 202 -45.32 12.66 55.03
C VAL A 202 -43.87 12.90 54.65
N VAL A 203 -43.68 14.15 54.21
CA VAL A 203 -42.44 14.90 54.12
C VAL A 203 -41.84 15.13 55.51
N ASN A 204 -40.55 14.86 55.67
CA ASN A 204 -39.69 15.59 56.59
C ASN A 204 -38.34 15.87 55.90
N VAL A 205 -38.16 17.13 55.49
CA VAL A 205 -36.90 17.65 54.97
C VAL A 205 -36.08 18.15 56.15
N THR A 206 -34.96 17.48 56.42
CA THR A 206 -33.86 18.07 57.20
C THR A 206 -32.58 17.99 56.38
N HIS A 207 -32.07 19.15 55.99
CA HIS A 207 -30.91 19.34 55.14
C HIS A 207 -29.61 18.90 55.84
N THR A 208 -28.83 18.05 55.17
CA THR A 208 -27.36 18.13 55.17
C THR A 208 -26.80 17.66 53.82
N GLY A 209 -25.80 18.36 53.28
CA GLY A 209 -24.81 17.76 52.40
C GLY A 209 -25.09 17.73 50.89
N SER A 210 -24.91 18.86 50.23
CA SER A 210 -24.65 18.99 48.80
C SER A 210 -23.52 18.06 48.32
N SER A 211 -23.69 17.52 47.10
CA SER A 211 -22.64 17.24 46.08
C SER A 211 -22.76 15.87 45.38
N ASN A 212 -23.94 15.47 44.88
CA ASN A 212 -24.02 14.32 43.95
C ASN A 212 -24.92 14.52 42.71
N SER A 213 -25.61 15.66 42.56
CA SER A 213 -26.54 15.87 41.44
C SER A 213 -25.87 16.39 40.15
N VAL A 214 -24.79 17.19 40.25
CA VAL A 214 -24.15 17.82 39.07
C VAL A 214 -23.30 16.83 38.25
N LYS A 215 -22.77 15.76 38.88
CA LYS A 215 -21.97 14.74 38.18
C LYS A 215 -22.81 13.79 37.33
N SER A 216 -24.06 13.54 37.70
CA SER A 216 -24.98 12.67 36.95
C SER A 216 -25.49 13.34 35.66
N PHE A 217 -25.77 14.65 35.72
CA PHE A 217 -26.13 15.44 34.53
C PHE A 217 -24.96 15.66 33.58
N LYS A 218 -23.74 15.93 34.08
CA LYS A 218 -22.55 16.05 33.21
C LYS A 218 -22.24 14.76 32.46
N LYS A 219 -22.38 13.61 33.12
CA LYS A 219 -22.12 12.31 32.49
C LYS A 219 -23.17 11.95 31.42
N SER A 220 -24.44 12.29 31.65
CA SER A 220 -25.52 12.05 30.67
C SER A 220 -25.47 13.00 29.47
N ILE A 221 -25.02 14.25 29.69
CA ILE A 221 -24.77 15.22 28.61
C ILE A 221 -23.55 14.79 27.78
N ASP A 222 -22.46 14.35 28.40
CA ASP A 222 -21.28 13.86 27.69
C ASP A 222 -21.60 12.62 26.84
N GLU A 223 -22.40 11.69 27.36
CA GLU A 223 -22.86 10.50 26.60
C GLU A 223 -23.76 10.86 25.41
N SER A 224 -24.53 11.95 25.51
CA SER A 224 -25.39 12.45 24.43
C SER A 224 -24.62 13.25 23.38
N VAL A 225 -23.64 14.04 23.81
CA VAL A 225 -22.71 14.77 22.93
C VAL A 225 -21.84 13.80 22.13
N GLN A 226 -21.37 12.70 22.73
CA GLN A 226 -20.62 11.67 22.00
C GLN A 226 -21.48 10.94 20.95
N LYS A 227 -22.78 10.76 21.21
CA LYS A 227 -23.72 10.23 20.21
C LYS A 227 -23.96 11.21 19.07
N ILE A 228 -24.08 12.51 19.35
CA ILE A 228 -24.25 13.54 18.33
C ILE A 228 -22.96 13.72 17.52
N VAL A 229 -21.79 13.73 18.15
CA VAL A 229 -20.49 13.81 17.47
C VAL A 229 -20.27 12.60 16.56
N SER A 230 -20.63 11.39 17.00
CA SER A 230 -20.55 10.21 16.14
C SER A 230 -21.57 10.27 14.99
N PHE A 231 -22.79 10.76 15.24
CA PHE A 231 -23.79 10.97 14.19
C PHE A 231 -23.36 12.05 13.18
N VAL A 232 -22.77 13.16 13.63
CA VAL A 232 -22.25 14.25 12.78
C VAL A 232 -21.03 13.80 11.99
N LYS A 233 -20.13 13.00 12.58
CA LYS A 233 -19.00 12.37 11.86
C LYS A 233 -19.45 11.40 10.78
N ILE A 234 -20.57 10.70 10.99
CA ILE A 234 -21.21 9.82 10.01
C ILE A 234 -21.94 10.64 8.93
N LEU A 235 -22.69 11.68 9.30
CA LEU A 235 -23.52 12.49 8.40
C LEU A 235 -22.69 13.42 7.49
N PHE A 236 -21.59 13.98 7.99
CA PHE A 236 -20.66 14.79 7.18
C PHE A 236 -19.59 13.95 6.45
N GLY A 237 -19.67 12.62 6.49
CA GLY A 237 -18.76 11.75 5.74
C GLY A 237 -17.29 11.89 6.16
N ILE A 238 -16.99 12.38 7.36
CA ILE A 238 -15.61 12.55 7.84
C ILE A 238 -14.95 11.19 8.05
N ASN A 239 -15.69 10.16 8.46
CA ASN A 239 -15.16 8.78 8.47
C ASN A 239 -15.00 8.17 7.07
N PHE A 240 -15.70 8.71 6.07
CA PHE A 240 -15.53 8.31 4.67
C PHE A 240 -14.33 9.04 4.01
N LEU A 241 -14.08 10.29 4.41
CA LEU A 241 -12.96 11.11 3.94
C LEU A 241 -11.65 10.89 4.73
N PHE A 242 -11.72 10.49 6.00
CA PHE A 242 -10.58 10.35 6.92
C PHE A 242 -10.49 8.98 7.61
N GLY A 243 -11.41 8.06 7.34
CA GLY A 243 -11.21 6.67 7.75
C GLY A 243 -10.15 6.02 6.85
N GLU A 244 -9.20 5.29 7.41
CA GLU A 244 -8.33 4.44 6.61
C GLU A 244 -9.19 3.35 5.97
N LEU A 245 -9.60 3.54 4.70
CA LEU A 245 -10.24 2.45 3.96
C LEU A 245 -9.19 1.35 3.79
N PRO A 246 -9.53 0.07 4.02
CA PRO A 246 -8.63 -1.06 3.77
C PRO A 246 -8.14 -1.09 2.30
N GLN A 247 -8.85 -0.41 1.40
CA GLN A 247 -8.48 -0.19 0.01
C GLN A 247 -7.21 0.66 -0.16
N VAL A 248 -6.93 1.62 0.72
CA VAL A 248 -5.75 2.50 0.64
C VAL A 248 -4.46 1.69 0.85
N ASN A 249 -4.48 0.71 1.75
CA ASN A 249 -3.32 -0.15 2.01
C ASN A 249 -2.99 -1.03 0.80
N ILE A 250 -4.02 -1.58 0.15
CA ILE A 250 -3.87 -2.36 -1.09
C ILE A 250 -3.37 -1.46 -2.23
N GLN A 251 -3.91 -0.25 -2.37
CA GLN A 251 -3.48 0.70 -3.40
C GLN A 251 -2.02 1.13 -3.20
N LYS A 252 -1.61 1.40 -1.95
CA LYS A 252 -0.21 1.69 -1.61
C LYS A 252 0.70 0.49 -1.91
N CYS A 253 0.26 -0.72 -1.59
CA CYS A 253 0.99 -1.94 -1.89
C CYS A 253 1.15 -2.16 -3.40
N LEU A 254 0.09 -1.95 -4.19
CA LEU A 254 0.15 -2.06 -5.64
C LEU A 254 0.96 -0.92 -6.27
N GLY A 255 0.94 0.29 -5.70
CA GLY A 255 1.81 1.40 -6.12
C GLY A 255 3.30 1.04 -6.10
N ASN A 256 3.73 0.25 -5.11
CA ASN A 256 5.10 -0.27 -5.03
C ASN A 256 5.35 -1.51 -5.91
N GLY A 257 4.35 -1.97 -6.67
CA GLY A 257 4.46 -3.15 -7.53
C GLY A 257 5.49 -3.03 -8.64
N GLN A 258 5.74 -1.82 -9.15
CA GLN A 258 6.72 -1.60 -10.21
C GLN A 258 8.15 -1.97 -9.78
N LEU A 259 8.52 -1.68 -8.52
CA LEU A 259 9.80 -2.09 -7.93
C LEU A 259 9.99 -3.60 -8.00
N ILE A 260 8.94 -4.34 -7.65
CA ILE A 260 8.93 -5.81 -7.61
C ILE A 260 9.04 -6.39 -9.02
N ILE A 261 8.38 -5.78 -10.01
CA ILE A 261 8.48 -6.20 -11.41
C ILE A 261 9.94 -6.13 -11.86
N TRP A 262 10.58 -4.97 -11.71
CA TRP A 262 11.96 -4.79 -12.14
C TRP A 262 12.95 -5.63 -11.34
N ALA A 263 12.79 -5.70 -10.01
CA ALA A 263 13.69 -6.48 -9.16
C ALA A 263 13.59 -8.00 -9.43
N SER A 264 12.37 -8.54 -9.61
CA SER A 264 12.16 -9.98 -9.90
C SER A 264 12.68 -10.37 -11.28
N GLN A 265 12.45 -9.54 -12.30
CA GLN A 265 12.98 -9.77 -13.64
C GLN A 265 14.50 -9.57 -13.67
N GLY A 266 15.01 -8.57 -12.94
CA GLY A 266 16.44 -8.30 -12.82
C GLY A 266 17.21 -9.49 -12.23
N ILE A 267 16.77 -10.01 -11.08
CA ILE A 267 17.45 -11.13 -10.41
C ILE A 267 17.32 -12.45 -11.18
N SER A 268 16.18 -12.71 -11.83
CA SER A 268 16.00 -13.92 -12.64
C SER A 268 16.82 -13.91 -13.92
N GLU A 269 17.02 -12.74 -14.53
CA GLU A 269 17.94 -12.57 -15.65
C GLU A 269 19.39 -12.78 -15.22
N LEU A 270 19.82 -12.19 -14.11
CA LEU A 270 21.16 -12.41 -13.56
C LEU A 270 21.40 -13.89 -13.26
N ALA A 271 20.42 -14.58 -12.68
CA ALA A 271 20.48 -16.01 -12.45
C ALA A 271 20.61 -16.79 -13.76
N ALA A 272 19.79 -16.50 -14.77
CA ALA A 272 19.85 -17.17 -16.06
C ALA A 272 21.19 -16.99 -16.78
N VAL A 273 21.74 -15.77 -16.76
CA VAL A 273 23.02 -15.44 -17.40
C VAL A 273 24.22 -15.96 -16.61
N SER A 274 24.08 -16.18 -15.30
CA SER A 274 25.17 -16.70 -14.45
C SER A 274 25.71 -18.05 -14.94
N LEU A 275 24.89 -18.89 -15.58
CA LEU A 275 25.34 -20.17 -16.16
C LEU A 275 26.51 -20.03 -17.15
N VAL A 276 26.62 -18.88 -17.82
CA VAL A 276 27.66 -18.60 -18.81
C VAL A 276 28.71 -17.64 -18.28
N GLU A 277 28.30 -16.63 -17.50
CA GLU A 277 29.17 -15.52 -17.10
C GLU A 277 29.79 -15.67 -15.69
N ASP A 278 29.19 -16.47 -14.80
CA ASP A 278 29.67 -16.66 -13.42
C ASP A 278 30.68 -17.81 -13.33
N LYS A 279 31.97 -17.43 -13.32
CA LYS A 279 33.09 -18.38 -13.25
C LYS A 279 33.23 -19.10 -11.91
N TYR A 280 32.64 -18.56 -10.85
CA TYR A 280 32.87 -19.00 -9.47
C TYR A 280 31.66 -19.73 -8.89
N GLY A 281 30.54 -19.79 -9.60
CA GLY A 281 29.30 -20.43 -9.13
C GLY A 281 28.68 -19.71 -7.93
N ILE A 282 28.93 -18.41 -7.80
CA ILE A 282 28.40 -17.55 -6.73
C ILE A 282 26.88 -17.59 -6.73
N VAL A 283 26.26 -17.42 -7.90
CA VAL A 283 24.80 -17.33 -8.02
C VAL A 283 24.11 -18.66 -7.71
N GLN A 284 24.76 -19.78 -8.06
CA GLN A 284 24.23 -21.12 -7.84
C GLN A 284 24.06 -21.43 -6.34
N LYS A 285 24.96 -20.90 -5.50
CA LYS A 285 24.87 -21.03 -4.05
C LYS A 285 23.61 -20.39 -3.48
N ASP A 286 23.23 -19.21 -3.96
CA ASP A 286 22.09 -18.44 -3.44
C ASP A 286 20.78 -18.73 -4.18
N LEU A 287 20.84 -19.50 -5.28
CA LEU A 287 19.71 -19.88 -6.11
C LEU A 287 18.52 -20.49 -5.29
N PRO A 288 18.73 -21.39 -4.32
CA PRO A 288 17.62 -21.92 -3.50
C PRO A 288 16.87 -20.82 -2.72
N VAL A 289 17.61 -19.83 -2.21
CA VAL A 289 17.06 -18.71 -1.43
C VAL A 289 16.27 -17.77 -2.34
N ILE A 290 16.79 -17.50 -3.54
CA ILE A 290 16.11 -16.67 -4.56
C ILE A 290 14.81 -17.33 -5.00
N ILE A 291 14.84 -18.61 -5.36
CA ILE A 291 13.66 -19.36 -5.81
C ILE A 291 12.60 -19.42 -4.70
N SER A 292 12.99 -19.76 -3.47
CA SER A 292 12.06 -19.84 -2.35
C SER A 292 11.40 -18.49 -2.04
N SER A 293 12.14 -17.38 -2.07
CA SER A 293 11.56 -16.03 -1.92
C SER A 293 10.59 -15.67 -3.05
N LEU A 294 10.93 -15.95 -4.31
CA LEU A 294 10.04 -15.70 -5.45
C LEU A 294 8.75 -16.54 -5.38
N VAL A 295 8.84 -17.79 -4.93
CA VAL A 295 7.66 -18.65 -4.72
C VAL A 295 6.78 -18.13 -3.58
N GLN A 296 7.37 -17.73 -2.44
CA GLN A 296 6.62 -17.14 -1.33
C GLN A 296 5.91 -15.84 -1.73
N LEU A 297 6.61 -15.00 -2.50
CA LEU A 297 6.05 -13.78 -3.08
C LEU A 297 4.88 -14.11 -4.02
N LYS A 298 5.05 -15.07 -4.91
CA LYS A 298 4.00 -15.51 -5.85
C LYS A 298 2.76 -16.04 -5.13
N GLN A 299 2.94 -16.89 -4.12
CA GLN A 299 1.84 -17.41 -3.31
C GLN A 299 1.10 -16.30 -2.56
N SER A 300 1.82 -15.29 -2.07
CA SER A 300 1.22 -14.14 -1.38
C SER A 300 0.45 -13.24 -2.35
N LEU A 301 0.97 -13.03 -3.55
CA LEU A 301 0.28 -12.33 -4.63
C LEU A 301 -0.99 -13.05 -5.11
N ASP A 302 -0.97 -14.39 -5.17
CA ASP A 302 -2.16 -15.16 -5.58
C ASP A 302 -3.32 -15.01 -4.59
N LYS A 303 -3.05 -14.72 -3.32
CA LYS A 303 -4.09 -14.40 -2.33
C LYS A 303 -4.84 -13.11 -2.67
N LEU A 304 -4.23 -12.16 -3.40
CA LEU A 304 -4.90 -10.93 -3.85
C LEU A 304 -6.05 -11.22 -4.83
N ASN A 305 -6.02 -12.35 -5.54
CA ASN A 305 -7.12 -12.74 -6.42
C ASN A 305 -8.41 -13.10 -5.66
N LYS A 306 -8.30 -13.40 -4.37
CA LYS A 306 -9.45 -13.68 -3.50
C LYS A 306 -10.10 -12.40 -2.97
N VAL A 307 -9.46 -11.24 -3.12
CA VAL A 307 -9.98 -9.97 -2.63
C VAL A 307 -11.04 -9.43 -3.61
N PRO A 308 -12.31 -9.28 -3.21
CA PRO A 308 -13.41 -8.90 -4.12
C PRO A 308 -13.22 -7.53 -4.78
N SER A 309 -12.55 -6.59 -4.10
CA SER A 309 -12.28 -5.23 -4.61
C SER A 309 -11.31 -5.20 -5.81
N LEU A 310 -10.52 -6.25 -6.00
CA LEU A 310 -9.58 -6.41 -7.13
C LEU A 310 -10.10 -7.39 -8.19
N SER A 311 -11.40 -7.71 -8.15
CA SER A 311 -12.05 -8.61 -9.09
C SER A 311 -12.51 -7.86 -10.35
N ARG A 312 -12.58 -8.58 -11.48
CA ARG A 312 -12.93 -8.05 -12.80
C ARG A 312 -14.26 -7.28 -12.83
N LYS A 313 -15.19 -7.54 -11.88
CA LYS A 313 -16.50 -6.88 -11.78
C LYS A 313 -16.43 -5.42 -11.29
N VAL A 314 -15.35 -5.01 -10.62
CA VAL A 314 -15.16 -3.64 -10.07
C VAL A 314 -14.09 -2.85 -10.86
N ALA A 315 -13.48 -3.48 -11.87
CA ALA A 315 -12.39 -2.91 -12.67
C ALA A 315 -12.76 -1.63 -13.46
N ALA A 316 -14.05 -1.33 -13.64
CA ALA A 316 -14.51 -0.14 -14.34
C ALA A 316 -14.21 1.18 -13.57
N LEU A 317 -14.00 1.13 -12.25
CA LEU A 317 -13.61 2.30 -11.45
C LEU A 317 -12.10 2.37 -11.14
N ASP A 318 -11.39 1.25 -11.16
CA ASP A 318 -10.04 1.14 -10.57
C ASP A 318 -9.05 0.36 -11.48
N ASP A 319 -8.93 0.85 -12.71
CA ASP A 319 -8.16 0.25 -13.82
C ASP A 319 -6.67 0.07 -13.48
N PHE A 320 -6.07 1.00 -12.74
CA PHE A 320 -4.66 0.93 -12.35
C PHE A 320 -4.35 -0.26 -11.42
N ASN A 321 -5.11 -0.41 -10.33
CA ASN A 321 -4.89 -1.46 -9.32
C ASN A 321 -5.04 -2.85 -9.94
N TYR A 322 -6.05 -3.04 -10.79
CA TYR A 322 -6.25 -4.30 -11.49
C TYR A 322 -5.09 -4.63 -12.45
N ARG A 323 -4.66 -3.66 -13.27
CA ARG A 323 -3.54 -3.82 -14.21
C ARG A 323 -2.24 -4.10 -13.48
N MET A 324 -1.93 -3.31 -12.45
CA MET A 324 -0.70 -3.44 -11.68
C MET A 324 -0.62 -4.79 -10.97
N LYS A 325 -1.70 -5.25 -10.33
CA LYS A 325 -1.77 -6.59 -9.74
C LYS A 325 -1.40 -7.68 -10.75
N ASN A 326 -2.05 -7.66 -11.92
CA ASN A 326 -1.80 -8.68 -12.95
C ASN A 326 -0.38 -8.58 -13.52
N ALA A 327 0.15 -7.36 -13.68
CA ALA A 327 1.51 -7.12 -14.14
C ALA A 327 2.55 -7.70 -13.17
N VAL A 328 2.40 -7.45 -11.86
CA VAL A 328 3.30 -8.02 -10.83
C VAL A 328 3.21 -9.54 -10.81
N ILE A 329 2.00 -10.11 -10.82
CA ILE A 329 1.81 -11.57 -10.86
C ILE A 329 2.47 -12.18 -12.11
N ALA A 330 2.29 -11.56 -13.27
CA ALA A 330 2.88 -12.02 -14.52
C ALA A 330 4.41 -11.91 -14.51
N ALA A 331 4.97 -10.82 -13.99
CA ALA A 331 6.41 -10.62 -13.89
C ALA A 331 7.09 -11.64 -12.97
N VAL A 332 6.53 -11.91 -11.78
CA VAL A 332 7.06 -12.93 -10.87
C VAL A 332 6.92 -14.33 -11.47
N LYS A 333 5.79 -14.63 -12.12
CA LYS A 333 5.60 -15.91 -12.83
C LYS A 333 6.63 -16.08 -13.95
N HIS A 334 6.87 -15.04 -14.74
CA HIS A 334 7.86 -15.05 -15.82
C HIS A 334 9.28 -15.26 -15.26
N SER A 335 9.63 -14.58 -14.17
CA SER A 335 10.92 -14.70 -13.49
C SER A 335 11.19 -16.13 -13.01
N LEU A 336 10.19 -16.76 -12.38
CA LEU A 336 10.26 -18.16 -11.96
C LEU A 336 10.39 -19.11 -13.16
N PHE A 337 9.57 -18.91 -14.20
CA PHE A 337 9.62 -19.73 -15.40
C PHE A 337 10.98 -19.66 -16.09
N LYS A 338 11.58 -18.47 -16.17
CA LYS A 338 12.90 -18.29 -16.77
C LYS A 338 14.00 -19.04 -16.02
N ILE A 339 14.01 -18.96 -14.68
CA ILE A 339 14.92 -19.76 -13.86
C ILE A 339 14.68 -21.25 -14.09
N CYS A 340 13.42 -21.69 -14.11
CA CYS A 340 13.05 -23.09 -14.37
C CYS A 340 13.52 -23.59 -15.74
N LEU A 341 13.46 -22.74 -16.77
CA LEU A 341 13.85 -23.07 -18.13
C LEU A 341 15.38 -23.19 -18.25
N ASN A 342 16.13 -22.28 -17.64
CA ASN A 342 17.59 -22.26 -17.71
C ASN A 342 18.26 -23.30 -16.80
N PHE A 343 17.75 -23.49 -15.58
CA PHE A 343 18.30 -24.43 -14.60
C PHE A 343 17.62 -25.81 -14.63
N GLY A 344 16.67 -26.04 -15.54
CA GLY A 344 15.80 -27.22 -15.63
C GLY A 344 16.51 -28.55 -15.39
N GLU A 345 17.67 -28.73 -16.03
CA GLU A 345 18.47 -29.96 -15.98
C GLU A 345 19.21 -30.14 -14.65
N TYR A 346 19.45 -29.05 -13.93
CA TYR A 346 20.24 -29.01 -12.69
C TYR A 346 19.36 -28.98 -11.42
N PHE A 347 18.03 -28.93 -11.55
CA PHE A 347 17.12 -28.84 -10.38
C PHE A 347 17.25 -29.98 -9.39
N SER A 348 17.72 -31.15 -9.83
CA SER A 348 18.00 -32.30 -8.95
C SER A 348 19.12 -32.04 -7.94
N ASP A 349 20.07 -31.19 -8.31
CA ASP A 349 21.27 -30.89 -7.51
C ASP A 349 21.10 -29.63 -6.65
N VAL A 350 20.06 -28.84 -6.91
CA VAL A 350 19.76 -27.62 -6.14
C VAL A 350 18.99 -28.01 -4.86
N PRO A 351 19.47 -27.62 -3.66
CA PRO A 351 18.84 -27.98 -2.40
C PRO A 351 17.55 -27.15 -2.16
N LEU A 352 16.47 -27.53 -2.84
CA LEU A 352 15.14 -26.91 -2.69
C LEU A 352 14.31 -27.65 -1.64
N SER A 353 13.47 -26.91 -0.92
CA SER A 353 12.47 -27.54 -0.04
C SER A 353 11.44 -28.31 -0.87
N LYS A 354 10.96 -29.43 -0.33
CA LYS A 354 10.00 -30.32 -1.01
C LYS A 354 8.74 -29.57 -1.46
N ASP A 355 8.27 -28.61 -0.66
CA ASP A 355 7.09 -27.81 -0.96
C ASP A 355 7.30 -26.85 -2.14
N VAL A 356 8.48 -26.24 -2.23
CA VAL A 356 8.85 -25.34 -3.33
C VAL A 356 9.00 -26.14 -4.62
N LEU A 357 9.65 -27.31 -4.55
CA LEU A 357 9.84 -28.21 -5.68
C LEU A 357 8.49 -28.69 -6.23
N HIS A 358 7.57 -29.11 -5.34
CA HIS A 358 6.21 -29.50 -5.70
C HIS A 358 5.43 -28.35 -6.34
N TYR A 359 5.53 -27.13 -5.79
CA TYR A 359 4.89 -25.95 -6.37
C TYR A 359 5.41 -25.65 -7.78
N LEU A 360 6.71 -25.79 -8.01
CA LEU A 360 7.31 -25.56 -9.33
C LEU A 360 6.90 -26.63 -10.34
N GLN A 361 6.87 -27.91 -9.94
CA GLN A 361 6.43 -29.02 -10.79
C GLN A 361 4.99 -28.83 -11.28
N ILE A 362 4.07 -28.48 -10.37
CA ILE A 362 2.66 -28.27 -10.71
C ILE A 362 2.47 -27.07 -11.65
N ASN A 363 3.16 -25.96 -11.39
CA ASN A 363 2.87 -24.69 -12.07
C ASN A 363 3.70 -24.44 -13.34
N PHE A 364 4.86 -25.09 -13.47
CA PHE A 364 5.83 -24.80 -14.52
C PHE A 364 6.30 -26.04 -15.30
N MET A 365 5.70 -27.22 -15.06
CA MET A 365 5.95 -28.47 -15.80
C MET A 365 7.44 -28.81 -15.93
N LEU A 366 8.17 -28.77 -14.80
CA LEU A 366 9.51 -29.34 -14.74
C LEU A 366 9.41 -30.84 -15.07
N LYS A 367 10.17 -31.31 -16.08
CA LYS A 367 10.29 -32.75 -16.35
C LYS A 367 10.79 -33.42 -15.07
N THR A 368 10.13 -34.51 -14.68
CA THR A 368 10.59 -35.34 -13.56
C THR A 368 12.02 -35.79 -13.87
N PRO A 369 12.98 -35.62 -12.95
CA PRO A 369 14.25 -36.32 -13.10
C PRO A 369 13.94 -37.82 -13.07
N ASN A 370 14.42 -38.53 -14.08
CA ASN A 370 14.35 -40.00 -14.16
C ASN A 370 15.25 -40.65 -13.11
#